data_AF-A0A4S4NAW4-F1
#
_entry.id   AF-A0A4S4NAW4-F1
#
_cell.length_a   1.000
_cell.length_b   1.000
_cell.length_c   1.000
_cell.angle_alpha   90.00
_cell.angle_beta   90.00
_cell.angle_gamma   90.00
#
_symmetry.space_group_name_H-M   'P 1'
#
loop_
_entity.id
_entity.type
_entity.pdbx_description
1 polymer ?
#
loop_
_entity_poly.entity_id
_entity_poly.type
_entity_poly.pdbx_seq_one_letter_code
_entity_poly.pdbx_strand_id
1 'polypeptide(L)'
;MNHDQLQQFIRDHRDEFDGETPPAGLWDRIHAALSDDGREGQDPLSEFIVKNRDAFDNATPPPRIERQLFAPAPAARKPLRSRRFLNYVMAVAATLLLLMVAYTVGTRAGFRAGQEQQVAEQLEAMNPELAEAERFYRQRIASEFTKVSQLNDDPQLRRDLEQIDEATEELRLELLRVPISQRHVLVNQLIATYRTKLDILLRIQQHFPNPNAPVTPASDPNIPSHES
;
A
#
# COMPACT_ATOMS: atom_id res chain seq x y z
N MET A 1 -14.12 7.75 -8.40
CA MET A 1 -12.81 8.33 -8.75
C MET A 1 -11.83 7.91 -7.66
N ASN A 2 -10.83 7.10 -7.99
CA ASN A 2 -9.86 6.59 -7.01
C ASN A 2 -8.90 7.70 -6.61
N HIS A 3 -8.88 8.07 -5.33
CA HIS A 3 -7.99 9.09 -4.79
C HIS A 3 -6.51 8.76 -5.02
N ASP A 4 -6.18 7.47 -5.02
CA ASP A 4 -4.82 6.97 -5.21
C ASP A 4 -4.29 7.21 -6.63
N GLN A 5 -5.16 7.09 -7.64
CA GLN A 5 -4.78 7.33 -9.05
C GLN A 5 -4.47 8.80 -9.29
N LEU A 6 -5.26 9.70 -8.68
CA LEU A 6 -5.01 11.15 -8.76
C LEU A 6 -3.74 11.54 -8.00
N GLN A 7 -3.52 10.98 -6.82
CA GLN A 7 -2.34 11.27 -6.02
C GLN A 7 -1.05 10.79 -6.71
N GLN A 8 -1.09 9.63 -7.35
CA GLN A 8 0.04 9.11 -8.14
C GLN A 8 0.30 10.01 -9.36
N PHE A 9 -0.75 10.38 -10.09
CA PHE A 9 -0.63 11.28 -11.25
C PHE A 9 -0.03 12.64 -10.88
N ILE A 10 -0.51 13.29 -9.82
CA ILE A 10 0.01 14.59 -9.35
C ILE A 10 1.47 14.47 -8.91
N ARG A 11 1.86 13.34 -8.30
CA ARG A 11 3.23 13.11 -7.87
C ARG A 11 4.17 12.93 -9.06
N ASP A 12 3.74 12.17 -10.05
CA ASP A 12 4.55 11.81 -11.22
C ASP A 12 4.73 12.99 -12.19
N HIS A 13 3.82 13.97 -12.17
CA HIS A 13 3.86 15.14 -13.05
C HIS A 13 4.15 16.45 -12.28
N ARG A 14 4.57 16.36 -11.01
CA ARG A 14 4.78 17.54 -10.16
C ARG A 14 5.81 18.50 -10.75
N ASP A 15 6.90 17.97 -11.29
CA ASP A 15 7.97 18.78 -11.88
C ASP A 15 7.52 19.48 -13.18
N GLU A 16 6.56 18.90 -13.90
CA GLU A 16 5.93 19.53 -15.08
C GLU A 16 4.99 20.67 -14.65
N PHE A 17 4.24 20.48 -13.57
CA PHE A 17 3.38 21.53 -13.01
C PHE A 17 4.17 22.68 -12.38
N ASP A 18 5.27 22.39 -11.68
CA ASP A 18 6.09 23.39 -10.99
C ASP A 18 7.08 24.09 -11.95
N GLY A 19 7.33 23.53 -13.14
CA GLY A 19 8.31 24.02 -14.13
C GLY A 19 7.75 24.78 -15.33
N GLU A 20 6.49 24.55 -15.70
CA GLU A 20 5.88 25.26 -16.83
C GLU A 20 5.42 26.67 -16.43
N THR A 21 6.06 27.67 -17.01
CA THR A 21 5.51 29.03 -16.98
C THR A 21 4.24 29.05 -17.84
N PRO A 22 3.10 29.51 -17.31
CA PRO A 22 1.87 29.51 -18.08
C PRO A 22 2.06 30.34 -19.37
N PRO A 23 1.37 29.99 -20.47
CA PRO A 23 1.44 30.74 -21.71
C PRO A 23 1.25 32.23 -21.46
N ALA A 24 2.09 33.07 -22.08
CA ALA A 24 1.95 34.51 -21.97
C ALA A 24 0.51 34.94 -22.30
N GLY A 25 -0.08 35.79 -21.45
CA GLY A 25 -1.47 36.23 -21.58
C GLY A 25 -2.53 35.19 -21.18
N LEU A 26 -2.18 34.07 -20.54
CA LEU A 26 -3.16 33.19 -19.89
C LEU A 26 -3.92 33.95 -18.79
N TRP A 27 -3.20 34.68 -17.93
CA TRP A 27 -3.82 35.50 -16.88
C TRP A 27 -4.67 36.62 -17.45
N ASP A 28 -4.24 37.27 -18.54
CA ASP A 28 -5.04 38.30 -19.20
C ASP A 28 -6.36 37.73 -19.75
N ARG A 29 -6.34 36.49 -20.26
CA ARG A 29 -7.55 35.78 -20.72
C ARG A 29 -8.45 35.36 -19.57
N ILE A 30 -7.89 34.89 -18.45
CA ILE A 30 -8.68 34.58 -17.25
C ILE A 30 -9.32 35.86 -16.70
N HIS A 31 -8.55 36.96 -16.65
CA HIS A 31 -9.04 38.25 -16.19
C HIS A 31 -10.13 38.79 -17.12
N ALA A 32 -9.95 38.67 -18.45
CA ALA A 32 -10.98 39.03 -19.42
C ALA A 32 -12.24 38.17 -19.26
N ALA A 33 -12.10 36.85 -19.08
CA ALA A 33 -13.23 35.95 -18.88
C ALA A 33 -14.00 36.23 -17.57
N LEU A 34 -13.29 36.59 -16.49
CA LEU A 34 -13.93 37.01 -15.23
C LEU A 34 -14.57 38.41 -15.31
N SER A 35 -14.06 39.27 -16.20
CA SER A 35 -14.63 40.60 -16.44
C SER A 35 -15.85 40.53 -17.39
N ASP A 36 -15.95 39.49 -18.22
CA ASP A 36 -17.03 39.27 -19.19
C ASP A 36 -18.29 38.61 -18.60
N ASP A 37 -18.29 38.34 -17.28
CA ASP A 37 -19.50 37.96 -16.53
C ASP A 37 -20.45 39.17 -16.32
N GLY A 38 -20.64 40.00 -17.35
CA GLY A 38 -21.84 40.81 -17.64
C GLY A 38 -22.48 41.63 -16.51
N ARG A 39 -21.76 41.89 -15.41
CA ARG A 39 -22.26 42.63 -14.25
C ARG A 39 -21.21 43.63 -13.80
N GLU A 40 -20.89 44.56 -14.69
CA GLU A 40 -20.56 45.93 -14.28
C GLU A 40 -21.79 46.52 -13.57
N GLY A 41 -21.93 46.22 -12.29
CA GLY A 41 -23.11 46.62 -11.54
C GLY A 41 -23.22 45.89 -10.21
N GLN A 42 -22.39 46.32 -9.25
CA GLN A 42 -22.55 46.12 -7.81
C GLN A 42 -22.63 44.66 -7.37
N ASP A 43 -21.51 44.11 -6.91
CA ASP A 43 -21.52 42.88 -6.12
C ASP A 43 -22.42 43.12 -4.89
N PRO A 44 -23.54 42.38 -4.73
CA PRO A 44 -24.48 42.58 -3.63
C PRO A 44 -23.79 42.43 -2.26
N LEU A 45 -22.68 41.70 -2.19
CA LEU A 45 -21.86 41.63 -0.99
C LEU A 45 -21.09 42.93 -0.76
N SER A 46 -20.52 43.54 -1.80
CA SER A 46 -19.81 44.83 -1.69
C SER A 46 -20.74 45.95 -1.20
N GLU A 47 -21.98 46.01 -1.71
CA GLU A 47 -22.98 46.97 -1.27
C GLU A 47 -23.39 46.71 0.19
N PHE A 48 -23.56 45.44 0.59
CA PHE A 48 -23.84 45.06 1.97
C PHE A 48 -22.70 45.46 2.93
N ILE A 49 -21.45 45.23 2.55
CA ILE A 49 -20.28 45.57 3.38
C ILE A 49 -20.15 47.08 3.53
N VAL A 50 -20.30 47.85 2.43
CA VAL A 50 -20.24 49.32 2.49
C VAL A 50 -21.39 49.87 3.33
N LYS A 51 -22.62 49.36 3.14
CA LYS A 51 -23.81 49.79 3.89
C LYS A 51 -23.73 49.49 5.38
N ASN A 52 -23.00 48.45 5.79
CA ASN A 52 -22.87 48.05 7.19
C ASN A 52 -21.48 48.33 7.78
N ARG A 53 -20.60 49.05 7.07
CA ARG A 53 -19.22 49.38 7.49
C ARG A 53 -19.19 50.00 8.88
N ASP A 54 -20.03 51.00 9.12
CA ASP A 54 -20.10 51.70 10.40
C ASP A 54 -20.56 50.79 11.54
N ALA A 55 -21.46 49.83 11.23
CA ALA A 55 -21.90 48.83 12.20
C ALA A 55 -20.80 47.82 12.50
N PHE A 56 -19.95 47.47 11.53
CA PHE A 56 -18.80 46.61 11.78
C PHE A 56 -17.71 47.32 12.59
N ASP A 57 -17.42 48.58 12.27
CA ASP A 57 -16.30 49.33 12.86
C ASP A 57 -16.64 49.89 14.26
N ASN A 58 -17.90 50.21 14.54
CA ASN A 58 -18.31 50.88 15.78
C ASN A 58 -19.29 50.11 16.66
N ALA A 59 -19.88 48.99 16.21
CA ALA A 59 -20.79 48.24 17.08
C ALA A 59 -20.00 47.53 18.17
N THR A 60 -20.26 47.94 19.42
CA THR A 60 -19.86 47.20 20.61
C THR A 60 -20.58 45.85 20.61
N PRO A 61 -19.88 44.71 20.55
CA PRO A 61 -20.52 43.41 20.52
C PRO A 61 -21.33 43.18 21.81
N PRO A 62 -22.35 42.30 21.78
CA PRO A 62 -23.17 42.02 22.94
C PRO A 62 -22.31 41.65 24.16
N PRO A 63 -22.64 42.12 25.38
CA PRO A 63 -21.76 42.00 26.55
C PRO A 63 -21.51 40.55 27.00
N ARG A 64 -22.22 39.56 26.44
CA ARG A 64 -21.92 38.13 26.63
C ARG A 64 -20.70 37.69 25.84
N ILE A 65 -20.50 38.23 24.64
CA ILE A 65 -19.41 37.88 23.73
C ILE A 65 -18.12 38.58 24.18
N GLU A 66 -18.20 39.87 24.54
CA GLU A 66 -17.07 40.61 25.11
C GLU A 66 -16.50 39.94 26.36
N ARG A 67 -17.37 39.50 27.27
CA ARG A 67 -16.94 38.78 28.48
C ARG A 67 -16.27 37.45 28.19
N GLN A 68 -16.54 36.80 27.05
CA GLN A 68 -15.89 35.54 26.69
C GLN A 68 -14.54 35.76 26.00
N LEU A 69 -14.43 36.80 25.17
CA LEU A 69 -13.19 37.14 24.46
C LEU A 69 -12.16 37.85 25.36
N PHE A 70 -12.62 38.70 26.28
CA PHE A 70 -11.76 39.49 27.17
C PHE A 70 -11.79 39.01 28.63
N ALA A 71 -12.40 37.85 28.91
CA ALA A 71 -12.21 37.23 30.22
C ALA A 71 -10.71 36.96 30.42
N PRO A 72 -10.10 37.44 31.51
CA PRO A 72 -8.77 36.97 31.88
C PRO A 72 -8.83 35.46 32.02
N ALA A 73 -7.87 34.75 31.43
CA ALA A 73 -7.80 33.30 31.47
C ALA A 73 -8.05 32.82 32.91
N PRO A 74 -8.97 31.88 33.14
CA PRO A 74 -9.31 31.46 34.49
C PRO A 74 -8.02 31.03 35.20
N ALA A 75 -7.73 31.66 36.34
CA ALA A 75 -6.57 31.35 37.16
C ALA A 75 -6.45 29.82 37.29
N ALA A 76 -5.27 29.31 36.94
CA ALA A 76 -4.97 27.89 36.81
C ALA A 76 -5.69 27.07 37.89
N ARG A 77 -6.70 26.30 37.48
CA ARG A 77 -7.38 25.35 38.35
C ARG A 77 -6.31 24.43 38.93
N LYS A 78 -6.23 24.37 40.27
CA LYS A 78 -5.32 23.47 41.00
C LYS A 78 -5.37 22.08 40.33
N PRO A 79 -4.23 21.44 40.02
CA PRO A 79 -4.25 20.15 39.34
C PRO A 79 -4.97 19.16 40.25
N LEU A 80 -6.18 18.76 39.85
CA LEU A 80 -6.89 17.67 40.51
C LEU A 80 -6.00 16.44 40.35
N ARG A 81 -5.63 15.91 41.51
CA ARG A 81 -4.76 14.76 41.72
C ARG A 81 -5.39 13.52 41.07
N SER A 82 -5.21 13.33 39.76
CA SER A 82 -5.76 12.18 39.03
C SER A 82 -4.79 11.62 37.97
N ARG A 83 -3.49 11.80 38.18
CA ARG A 83 -2.45 11.20 37.32
C ARG A 83 -2.49 9.66 37.34
N ARG A 84 -3.04 9.06 38.40
CA ARG A 84 -3.16 7.60 38.52
C ARG A 84 -4.30 7.01 37.67
N PHE A 85 -5.47 7.66 37.64
CA PHE A 85 -6.58 7.19 36.79
C PHE A 85 -6.31 7.40 35.30
N LEU A 86 -5.63 8.49 34.92
CA LEU A 86 -5.29 8.75 33.52
C LEU A 86 -4.33 7.67 32.96
N ASN A 87 -3.36 7.21 33.76
CA ASN A 87 -2.46 6.14 33.36
C ASN A 87 -3.17 4.78 33.24
N TYR A 88 -4.19 4.51 34.07
CA TYR A 88 -5.00 3.28 33.95
C TYR A 88 -5.93 3.30 32.73
N VAL A 89 -6.58 4.44 32.42
CA VAL A 89 -7.42 4.54 31.21
C VAL A 89 -6.59 4.48 29.93
N MET A 90 -5.39 5.09 29.92
CA MET A 90 -4.42 4.94 28.81
C MET A 90 -3.96 3.49 28.61
N ALA A 91 -3.70 2.75 29.69
CA ALA A 91 -3.30 1.34 29.60
C ALA A 91 -4.41 0.45 29.05
N VAL A 92 -5.67 0.68 29.45
CA VAL A 92 -6.84 -0.06 28.94
C VAL A 92 -7.13 0.29 27.47
N ALA A 93 -6.97 1.55 27.08
CA ALA A 93 -7.13 1.95 25.68
C ALA A 93 -6.05 1.34 24.78
N ALA A 94 -4.80 1.25 25.24
CA ALA A 94 -3.69 0.66 24.48
C ALA A 94 -3.87 -0.85 24.25
N THR A 95 -4.39 -1.60 25.24
CA THR A 95 -4.68 -3.03 25.06
C THR A 95 -5.86 -3.26 24.13
N LEU A 96 -6.89 -2.41 24.17
CA LEU A 96 -8.00 -2.45 23.22
C LEU A 96 -7.55 -2.11 21.79
N LEU A 97 -6.65 -1.14 21.63
CA LEU A 97 -6.05 -0.80 20.33
C LEU A 97 -5.20 -1.96 19.78
N LEU A 98 -4.36 -2.58 20.62
CA LEU A 98 -3.60 -3.76 20.23
C LEU A 98 -4.52 -4.95 19.89
N LEU A 99 -5.59 -5.17 20.65
CA LEU A 99 -6.60 -6.17 20.33
C LEU A 99 -7.33 -5.85 19.03
N MET A 100 -7.64 -4.59 18.75
CA MET A 100 -8.31 -4.17 17.52
C MET A 100 -7.41 -4.29 16.30
N VAL A 101 -6.12 -3.95 16.42
CA VAL A 101 -5.11 -4.17 15.37
C VAL A 101 -4.87 -5.66 15.17
N ALA A 102 -4.68 -6.44 16.23
CA ALA A 102 -4.52 -7.89 16.15
C ALA A 102 -5.77 -8.57 15.59
N TYR A 103 -6.97 -8.08 15.92
CA TYR A 103 -8.23 -8.59 15.39
C TYR A 103 -8.39 -8.24 13.91
N THR A 104 -8.09 -6.99 13.49
CA THR A 104 -8.23 -6.59 12.08
C THR A 104 -7.17 -7.23 11.17
N VAL A 105 -5.93 -7.36 11.63
CA VAL A 105 -4.87 -8.08 10.91
C VAL A 105 -5.12 -9.59 10.94
N GLY A 106 -5.48 -10.14 12.10
CA GLY A 106 -5.74 -11.57 12.29
C GLY A 106 -6.99 -12.07 11.56
N THR A 107 -8.06 -11.28 11.49
CA THR A 107 -9.24 -11.64 10.69
C THR A 107 -8.94 -11.57 9.21
N ARG A 108 -8.31 -10.52 8.70
CA ARG A 108 -7.96 -10.43 7.26
C ARG A 108 -7.01 -11.55 6.81
N ALA A 109 -6.00 -11.88 7.62
CA ALA A 109 -5.09 -12.99 7.32
C ALA A 109 -5.78 -14.35 7.48
N GLY A 110 -6.58 -14.53 8.53
CA GLY A 110 -7.30 -15.78 8.82
C GLY A 110 -8.39 -16.12 7.81
N PHE A 111 -9.14 -15.13 7.30
CA PHE A 111 -10.14 -15.34 6.25
C PHE A 111 -9.49 -15.80 4.93
N ARG A 112 -8.34 -15.22 4.56
CA ARG A 112 -7.58 -15.67 3.36
C ARG A 112 -7.00 -17.07 3.56
N ALA A 113 -6.37 -17.33 4.71
CA ALA A 113 -5.82 -18.65 5.02
C ALA A 113 -6.89 -19.74 5.04
N GLY A 114 -8.08 -19.46 5.59
CA GLY A 114 -9.20 -20.38 5.59
C GLY A 114 -9.75 -20.65 4.18
N GLN A 115 -9.80 -19.63 3.32
CA GLN A 115 -10.23 -19.78 1.93
C GLN A 115 -9.21 -20.58 1.10
N GLU A 116 -7.91 -20.30 1.24
CA GLU A 116 -6.84 -21.08 0.59
C GLU A 116 -6.90 -22.55 1.00
N GLN A 117 -7.14 -22.83 2.28
CA GLN A 117 -7.22 -24.20 2.77
C GLN A 117 -8.41 -24.96 2.18
N GLN A 118 -9.58 -24.32 2.04
CA GLN A 118 -10.74 -24.92 1.37
C GLN A 118 -10.50 -25.18 -0.13
N VAL A 119 -9.81 -24.26 -0.81
CA VAL A 119 -9.44 -24.42 -2.23
C VAL A 119 -8.45 -25.57 -2.38
N ALA A 120 -7.45 -25.67 -1.50
CA ALA A 120 -6.45 -26.73 -1.51
C ALA A 120 -7.08 -28.12 -1.29
N GLU A 121 -7.99 -28.25 -0.33
CA GLU A 121 -8.72 -29.51 -0.07
C GLU A 121 -9.58 -29.95 -1.28
N GLN A 122 -10.26 -28.99 -1.91
CA GLN A 122 -11.06 -29.27 -3.12
C GLN A 122 -10.17 -29.65 -4.32
N LEU A 123 -9.02 -28.99 -4.46
CA LEU A 123 -8.07 -29.28 -5.53
C LEU A 123 -7.44 -30.66 -5.34
N GLU A 124 -7.08 -31.03 -4.12
CA GLU A 124 -6.54 -32.35 -3.77
C GLU A 124 -7.54 -33.47 -4.03
N ALA A 125 -8.81 -33.26 -3.67
CA ALA A 125 -9.88 -34.23 -3.97
C ALA A 125 -10.10 -34.44 -5.48
N MET A 126 -9.82 -33.42 -6.31
CA MET A 126 -9.98 -33.48 -7.76
C MET A 126 -8.72 -33.93 -8.50
N ASN A 127 -7.54 -33.54 -8.04
CA ASN A 127 -6.25 -33.83 -8.65
C ASN A 127 -5.15 -33.93 -7.57
N PRO A 128 -4.88 -35.13 -7.03
CA PRO A 128 -3.91 -35.32 -5.96
C PRO A 128 -2.47 -35.04 -6.41
N GLU A 129 -2.13 -35.38 -7.67
CA GLU A 129 -0.78 -35.15 -8.22
C GLU A 129 -0.45 -33.65 -8.28
N LEU A 130 -1.41 -32.84 -8.72
CA LEU A 130 -1.25 -31.39 -8.74
C LEU A 130 -1.07 -30.81 -7.34
N ALA A 131 -1.86 -31.28 -6.37
CA ALA A 131 -1.78 -30.81 -5.00
C ALA A 131 -0.40 -31.11 -4.38
N GLU A 132 0.17 -32.29 -4.65
CA GLU A 132 1.53 -32.63 -4.23
C GLU A 132 2.60 -31.75 -4.90
N ALA A 133 2.50 -31.56 -6.22
CA ALA A 133 3.42 -30.71 -6.96
C ALA A 133 3.39 -29.26 -6.45
N GLU A 134 2.19 -28.73 -6.18
CA GLU A 134 2.02 -27.40 -5.64
C GLU A 134 2.67 -27.25 -4.26
N ARG A 135 2.46 -28.20 -3.33
CA ARG A 135 3.12 -28.17 -2.02
C ARG A 135 4.64 -28.14 -2.17
N PHE A 136 5.18 -28.99 -3.04
CA PHE A 136 6.62 -29.03 -3.32
C PHE A 136 7.14 -27.68 -3.80
N TYR A 137 6.50 -27.08 -4.81
CA TYR A 137 6.93 -25.78 -5.35
C TYR A 137 6.75 -24.66 -4.34
N ARG A 138 5.62 -24.58 -3.62
CA ARG A 138 5.38 -23.55 -2.57
C ARG A 138 6.48 -23.61 -1.49
N GLN A 139 6.80 -24.80 -0.99
CA GLN A 139 7.85 -24.97 0.02
C GLN A 139 9.22 -24.54 -0.51
N ARG A 140 9.56 -24.95 -1.74
CA ARG A 140 10.84 -24.59 -2.34
C ARG A 140 10.95 -23.08 -2.56
N ILE A 141 9.92 -22.46 -3.12
CA ILE A 141 9.85 -21.01 -3.37
C ILE A 141 9.98 -20.23 -2.06
N ALA A 142 9.29 -20.63 -0.99
CA ALA A 142 9.41 -19.98 0.31
C ALA A 142 10.85 -20.06 0.87
N SER A 143 11.50 -21.22 0.72
CA SER A 143 12.88 -21.40 1.16
C SER A 143 13.86 -20.54 0.37
N GLU A 144 13.73 -20.45 -0.96
CA GLU A 144 14.62 -19.64 -1.79
C GLU A 144 14.34 -18.14 -1.60
N PHE A 145 13.08 -17.74 -1.47
CA PHE A 145 12.71 -16.36 -1.18
C PHE A 145 13.32 -15.88 0.14
N THR A 146 13.32 -16.72 1.18
CA THR A 146 13.98 -16.40 2.45
C THR A 146 15.47 -16.12 2.24
N LYS A 147 16.16 -16.95 1.45
CA LYS A 147 17.58 -16.74 1.13
C LYS A 147 17.81 -15.46 0.33
N VAL A 148 16.95 -15.18 -0.65
CA VAL A 148 17.04 -13.94 -1.46
C VAL A 148 16.81 -12.71 -0.59
N SER A 149 15.80 -12.73 0.31
CA SER A 149 15.50 -11.61 1.21
C SER A 149 16.62 -11.31 2.22
N GLN A 150 17.42 -12.31 2.59
CA GLN A 150 18.61 -12.12 3.43
C GLN A 150 19.76 -11.46 2.69
N LEU A 151 19.83 -11.62 1.37
CA LEU A 151 20.87 -11.05 0.51
C LEU A 151 20.49 -9.64 0.03
N ASN A 152 19.22 -9.44 -0.32
CA ASN A 152 18.68 -8.18 -0.82
C ASN A 152 17.19 -8.05 -0.48
N ASP A 153 16.82 -7.07 0.34
CA ASP A 153 15.42 -6.75 0.67
C ASP A 153 14.88 -5.70 -0.32
N ASP A 154 14.77 -6.10 -1.59
CA ASP A 154 14.23 -5.24 -2.63
C ASP A 154 12.68 -5.19 -2.54
N PRO A 155 12.07 -4.03 -2.24
CA PRO A 155 10.62 -3.88 -2.16
C PRO A 155 9.92 -4.02 -3.51
N GLN A 156 10.62 -3.86 -4.64
CA GLN A 156 10.05 -4.09 -5.96
C GLN A 156 9.87 -5.59 -6.23
N LEU A 157 10.91 -6.39 -5.99
CA LEU A 157 10.85 -7.85 -6.11
C LEU A 157 9.69 -8.45 -5.29
N ARG A 158 9.48 -7.95 -4.07
CA ARG A 158 8.38 -8.38 -3.21
C ARG A 158 7.02 -8.12 -3.83
N ARG A 159 6.82 -6.93 -4.42
CA ARG A 159 5.57 -6.57 -5.09
C ARG A 159 5.35 -7.42 -6.34
N ASP A 160 6.37 -7.64 -7.14
CA ASP A 160 6.28 -8.45 -8.36
C ASP A 160 5.92 -9.90 -8.03
N LEU A 161 6.50 -10.46 -6.96
CA LEU A 161 6.16 -11.81 -6.49
C LEU A 161 4.74 -11.91 -5.92
N GLU A 162 4.27 -10.87 -5.23
CA GLU A 162 2.90 -10.81 -4.71
C GLU A 162 1.86 -10.77 -5.84
N GLN A 163 2.15 -10.05 -6.93
CA GLN A 163 1.30 -10.07 -8.13
C GLN A 163 1.25 -11.45 -8.80
N ILE A 164 2.38 -12.16 -8.86
CA ILE A 164 2.42 -13.54 -9.39
C ILE A 164 1.61 -14.48 -8.49
N ASP A 165 1.66 -14.29 -7.17
CA ASP A 165 0.87 -15.09 -6.21
C ASP A 165 -0.63 -14.84 -6.38
N GLU A 166 -1.04 -13.60 -6.59
CA GLU A 166 -2.44 -13.26 -6.89
C GLU A 166 -2.92 -13.94 -8.18
N ALA A 167 -2.14 -13.86 -9.27
CA ALA A 167 -2.46 -14.54 -10.53
C ALA A 167 -2.50 -16.08 -10.37
N THR A 168 -1.67 -16.63 -9.49
CA THR A 168 -1.66 -18.07 -9.18
C THR A 168 -2.93 -18.49 -8.44
N GLU A 169 -3.43 -17.69 -7.50
CA GLU A 169 -4.72 -17.92 -6.83
C GLU A 169 -5.90 -17.86 -7.81
N GLU A 170 -5.89 -16.90 -8.74
CA GLU A 170 -6.92 -16.81 -9.78
C GLU A 170 -6.99 -18.09 -10.62
N LEU A 171 -5.83 -18.61 -11.06
CA LEU A 171 -5.74 -19.86 -11.81
C LEU A 171 -6.27 -21.07 -11.03
N ARG A 172 -6.03 -21.13 -9.71
CA ARG A 172 -6.60 -22.19 -8.85
C ARG A 172 -8.12 -22.11 -8.80
N LEU A 173 -8.68 -20.92 -8.64
CA LEU A 173 -10.12 -20.72 -8.61
C LEU A 173 -10.77 -21.07 -9.95
N GLU A 174 -10.10 -20.76 -11.06
CA GLU A 174 -10.56 -21.13 -12.40
C GLU A 174 -10.54 -22.66 -12.61
N LEU A 175 -9.49 -23.34 -12.14
CA LEU A 175 -9.38 -24.80 -12.18
C LEU A 175 -10.56 -25.52 -11.51
N LEU A 176 -11.13 -24.95 -10.44
CA LEU A 176 -12.30 -25.52 -9.77
C LEU A 176 -13.59 -25.43 -10.60
N ARG A 177 -13.67 -24.43 -11.50
CA ARG A 177 -14.89 -24.13 -12.28
C ARG A 177 -14.88 -24.77 -13.66
N VAL A 178 -13.69 -24.97 -14.23
CA VAL A 178 -13.53 -25.41 -15.62
C VAL A 178 -13.77 -26.93 -15.76
N PRO A 179 -14.43 -27.38 -16.84
CA PRO A 179 -14.65 -28.80 -17.13
C PRO A 179 -13.34 -29.58 -17.31
N ILE A 180 -13.37 -30.87 -16.96
CA ILE A 180 -12.19 -31.77 -16.91
C ILE A 180 -11.34 -31.71 -18.20
N SER A 181 -12.00 -31.59 -19.36
CA SER A 181 -11.33 -31.54 -20.67
C SER A 181 -10.39 -30.35 -20.84
N GLN A 182 -10.59 -29.23 -20.14
CA GLN A 182 -9.77 -28.02 -20.26
C GLN A 182 -8.81 -27.83 -19.07
N ARG A 183 -8.98 -28.61 -18.00
CA ARG A 183 -8.15 -28.50 -16.78
C ARG A 183 -6.67 -28.69 -17.05
N HIS A 184 -6.31 -29.60 -17.95
CA HIS A 184 -4.90 -29.89 -18.26
C HIS A 184 -4.12 -28.65 -18.73
N VAL A 185 -4.76 -27.72 -19.45
CA VAL A 185 -4.13 -26.47 -19.90
C VAL A 185 -3.79 -25.58 -18.70
N LEU A 186 -4.77 -25.36 -17.83
CA LEU A 186 -4.62 -24.56 -16.62
C LEU A 186 -3.63 -25.18 -15.63
N VAL A 187 -3.62 -26.51 -15.49
CA VAL A 187 -2.64 -27.24 -14.66
C VAL A 187 -1.22 -27.00 -15.16
N ASN A 188 -1.00 -27.15 -16.47
CA ASN A 188 0.32 -26.90 -17.06
C ASN A 188 0.75 -25.45 -16.91
N GLN A 189 -0.18 -24.51 -17.06
CA GLN A 189 0.08 -23.09 -16.85
C GLN A 189 0.44 -22.80 -15.39
N LEU A 190 -0.30 -23.37 -14.42
CA LEU A 190 -0.01 -23.21 -12.99
C LEU A 190 1.38 -23.74 -12.64
N ILE A 191 1.74 -24.94 -13.11
CA ILE A 191 3.06 -25.54 -12.90
C ILE A 191 4.15 -24.70 -13.57
N ALA A 192 3.91 -24.19 -14.78
CA ALA A 192 4.85 -23.31 -15.47
C ALA A 192 5.09 -22.02 -14.67
N THR A 193 4.04 -21.40 -14.14
CA THR A 193 4.14 -20.21 -13.29
C THR A 193 5.02 -20.47 -12.06
N TYR A 194 4.85 -21.60 -11.37
CA TYR A 194 5.74 -21.95 -10.24
C TYR A 194 7.20 -22.13 -10.64
N ARG A 195 7.44 -22.80 -11.77
CA ARG A 195 8.80 -23.02 -12.28
C ARG A 195 9.46 -21.69 -12.61
N THR A 196 8.75 -20.78 -13.27
CA THR A 196 9.24 -19.43 -13.57
C THR A 196 9.53 -18.65 -12.29
N LYS A 197 8.62 -18.69 -11.29
CA LYS A 197 8.85 -18.03 -10.00
C LYS A 197 10.13 -18.53 -9.32
N LEU A 198 10.33 -19.84 -9.31
CA LEU A 198 11.53 -20.45 -8.76
C LEU A 198 12.80 -20.05 -9.54
N ASP A 199 12.74 -20.04 -10.87
CA ASP A 199 13.86 -19.66 -11.73
C ASP A 199 14.29 -18.20 -11.51
N ILE A 200 13.33 -17.29 -11.37
CA ILE A 200 13.61 -15.88 -11.03
C ILE A 200 14.35 -15.78 -9.70
N LEU A 201 13.86 -16.47 -8.66
CA LEU A 201 14.49 -16.45 -7.34
C LEU A 201 15.93 -17.01 -7.38
N LEU A 202 16.14 -18.12 -8.10
CA LEU A 202 17.46 -18.71 -8.28
C LEU A 202 18.40 -17.78 -9.06
N ARG A 203 17.91 -17.13 -10.11
CA ARG A 203 18.69 -16.20 -10.92
C ARG A 203 19.14 -14.99 -10.11
N ILE A 204 18.26 -14.44 -9.26
CA ILE A 204 18.61 -13.33 -8.35
C ILE A 204 19.69 -13.78 -7.37
N GLN A 205 19.56 -14.97 -6.80
CA GLN A 205 20.57 -15.53 -5.90
C GLN A 205 21.94 -15.70 -6.59
N GLN A 206 21.98 -16.13 -7.86
CA GLN A 206 23.22 -16.27 -8.62
C GLN A 206 23.93 -14.94 -8.90
N HIS A 207 23.17 -13.85 -9.08
CA HIS A 207 23.73 -12.51 -9.33
C HIS A 207 24.23 -11.85 -8.03
N PHE A 208 23.76 -12.30 -6.87
CA PHE A 208 24.22 -11.87 -5.55
C PHE A 208 24.76 -13.08 -4.74
N PRO A 209 25.84 -13.74 -5.20
CA PRO A 209 26.39 -14.88 -4.49
C PRO A 209 26.89 -14.45 -3.11
N ASN A 210 26.51 -15.22 -2.09
CA ASN A 210 26.90 -14.99 -0.71
C ASN A 210 28.44 -15.00 -0.59
N PRO A 211 29.10 -13.91 -0.14
CA PRO A 211 30.56 -13.86 -0.01
C PRO A 211 31.11 -14.84 1.04
N ASN A 212 30.25 -15.48 1.84
CA ASN A 212 30.61 -16.50 2.83
C ASN A 212 30.30 -17.93 2.38
N ALA A 213 29.96 -18.17 1.11
CA ALA A 213 29.85 -19.53 0.59
C ALA A 213 31.26 -20.17 0.58
N PRO A 214 31.46 -21.35 1.20
CA PRO A 214 32.76 -22.02 1.14
C PRO A 214 33.09 -22.28 -0.32
N VAL A 215 34.19 -21.67 -0.78
CA VAL A 215 34.77 -21.89 -2.10
C VAL A 215 34.99 -23.40 -2.23
N THR A 216 34.16 -24.07 -3.04
CA THR A 216 34.44 -25.44 -3.42
C THR A 216 35.58 -25.34 -4.41
N PRO A 217 36.80 -25.83 -4.11
CA PRO A 217 37.91 -25.72 -5.03
C PRO A 217 37.53 -26.45 -6.32
N ALA A 218 37.62 -25.72 -7.42
CA ALA A 218 37.44 -26.24 -8.77
C ALA A 218 38.25 -27.53 -8.90
N SER A 219 37.56 -28.63 -9.22
CA SER A 219 38.22 -29.88 -9.57
C SER A 219 39.03 -29.64 -10.85
N ASP A 220 40.35 -29.67 -10.71
CA ASP A 220 41.33 -29.60 -11.80
C ASP A 220 41.00 -30.66 -12.86
N PRO A 221 40.69 -30.28 -14.11
CA PRO A 221 40.63 -31.22 -15.21
C PRO A 221 42.03 -31.28 -15.84
N ASN A 222 42.96 -31.99 -15.21
CA ASN A 222 44.21 -32.35 -15.90
C ASN A 222 44.79 -33.66 -15.38
N ILE A 223 44.29 -34.77 -15.94
CA ILE A 223 45.03 -36.03 -15.96
C ILE A 223 45.52 -36.23 -17.39
N PRO A 224 46.79 -35.91 -17.72
CA PRO A 224 47.41 -36.42 -18.93
C PRO A 224 47.68 -37.92 -18.74
N SER A 225 47.15 -38.70 -19.67
CA SER A 225 47.47 -40.11 -19.86
C SER A 225 48.97 -40.26 -20.12
N HIS A 226 49.66 -41.10 -19.34
CA HIS A 226 50.89 -41.73 -19.82
C HIS A 226 51.00 -43.16 -19.29
N GLU A 227 51.10 -44.06 -20.28
CA GLU A 227 51.67 -45.40 -20.30
C GLU A 227 52.49 -45.86 -19.09
N SER A 228 52.20 -47.08 -18.63
CA SER A 228 53.13 -48.22 -18.67
C SER A 228 52.34 -49.53 -18.63
#